data_AF-A0A920VCR5-F1
#
_entry.id   AF-A0A920VCR5-F1
#
_cell.length_a   1.000
_cell.length_b   1.000
_cell.length_c   1.000
_cell.angle_alpha   90.00
_cell.angle_beta   90.00
_cell.angle_gamma   90.00
#
_symmetry.space_group_name_H-M   'P 1'
#
loop_
_entity.id
_entity.type
_entity.pdbx_description
1 polymer ?
#
loop_
_entity_poly.entity_id
_entity_poly.type
_entity_poly.pdbx_seq_one_letter_code
_entity_poly.pdbx_strand_id
1 'polypeptide(L)'
;MVLGGGRSVFFPGSESDPEQPDSTGVRGDQRNLISEWLQGRSDRHYVWNRSELNSLPESGQVIGLFEPSHMQFEADRLADTGGKPSLAEMVNFALKRLEGTQGYFLMVEGGRIDHAHHAGNAYRALVDTVAFSERSKPRWTRRIRTIRSLL
;
A
#
# COMPACT_ATOMS: atom_id res chain seq x y z
N MET A 1 -9.29 -3.45 1.47
CA MET A 1 -7.98 -3.13 2.04
C MET A 1 -7.49 -1.84 1.39
N VAL A 2 -6.62 -1.10 2.08
CA VAL A 2 -5.91 0.07 1.53
C VAL A 2 -4.44 -0.10 1.91
N LEU A 3 -3.53 -0.01 0.94
CA LEU A 3 -2.09 -0.18 1.15
C LEU A 3 -1.35 0.92 0.38
N GLY A 4 -0.45 1.66 1.03
CA GLY A 4 0.30 2.74 0.38
C GLY A 4 1.03 3.63 1.38
N GLY A 5 1.24 4.89 1.02
CA GLY A 5 1.72 5.92 1.95
C GLY A 5 0.58 6.85 2.41
N GLY A 6 0.94 7.92 3.10
CA GLY A 6 0.05 9.03 3.43
C GLY A 6 -0.39 9.08 4.88
N ARG A 7 0.36 8.50 5.82
CA ARG A 7 -0.01 8.50 7.26
C ARG A 7 -0.35 9.89 7.80
N SER A 8 0.41 10.91 7.41
CA SER A 8 0.30 12.27 7.97
C SER A 8 -1.11 12.87 7.86
N VAL A 9 -1.88 12.55 6.82
CA VAL A 9 -3.24 13.11 6.64
C VAL A 9 -4.31 12.42 7.49
N PHE A 10 -3.96 11.34 8.18
CA PHE A 10 -4.86 10.61 9.09
C PHE A 10 -4.65 10.94 10.56
N PHE A 11 -3.53 11.58 10.92
CA PHE A 11 -3.18 11.95 12.29
C PHE A 11 -3.41 13.45 12.56
N PRO A 12 -3.77 13.82 13.81
CA PRO A 12 -3.75 15.22 14.23
C PRO A 12 -2.32 15.74 14.32
N GLY A 13 -2.15 17.05 14.21
CA GLY A 13 -0.82 17.69 14.36
C GLY A 13 -0.19 17.57 15.75
N SER A 14 -0.93 17.04 16.73
CA SER A 14 -0.44 16.71 18.06
C SER A 14 0.17 15.30 18.18
N GLU A 15 0.07 14.47 17.14
CA GLU A 15 0.54 13.09 17.15
C GLU A 15 1.75 12.92 16.22
N SER A 16 2.83 12.37 16.77
CA SER A 16 4.07 12.07 16.03
C SER A 16 3.90 10.86 15.15
N ASP A 17 4.58 10.88 14.00
CA ASP A 17 4.65 9.75 13.10
C ASP A 17 5.45 8.59 13.73
N PRO A 18 4.97 7.33 13.62
CA PRO A 18 5.59 6.18 14.29
C PRO A 18 6.97 5.80 13.75
N GLU A 19 7.30 6.22 12.53
CA GLU A 19 8.59 5.96 11.89
C GLU A 19 9.52 7.16 11.96
N GLN A 20 8.95 8.37 11.93
CA GLN A 20 9.67 9.64 11.93
C GLN A 20 9.17 10.52 13.10
N PRO A 21 9.68 10.33 14.33
CA PRO A 21 9.16 11.02 15.53
C PRO A 21 9.19 12.55 15.46
N ASP A 22 10.09 13.12 14.65
CA ASP A 22 10.22 14.56 14.39
C ASP A 22 9.15 15.11 13.43
N SER A 23 8.34 14.24 12.84
CA SER A 23 7.23 14.58 11.95
C SER A 23 5.91 14.30 12.66
N THR A 24 4.87 15.09 12.35
CA THR A 24 3.53 14.97 12.95
C THR A 24 2.45 14.88 11.88
N GLY A 25 1.23 14.57 12.31
CA GLY A 25 0.05 14.67 11.46
C GLY A 25 -0.21 16.09 10.94
N VAL A 26 -1.05 16.21 9.90
CA VAL A 26 -1.39 17.52 9.31
C VAL A 26 -2.86 17.91 9.52
N ARG A 27 -3.63 17.10 10.26
CA ARG A 27 -5.05 17.39 10.48
C ARG A 27 -5.24 18.49 11.52
N GLY A 28 -6.03 19.50 11.16
CA GLY A 28 -6.42 20.61 12.03
C GLY A 28 -7.62 20.33 12.94
N ASP A 29 -8.32 19.22 12.73
CA ASP A 29 -9.56 18.87 13.46
C ASP A 29 -9.32 18.01 14.71
N GLN A 30 -8.06 17.80 15.10
CA GLN A 30 -7.66 17.01 16.27
C GLN A 30 -8.11 15.53 16.24
N ARG A 31 -8.50 15.01 15.07
CA ARG A 31 -8.99 13.64 14.92
C ARG A 31 -7.90 12.70 14.46
N ASN A 32 -7.84 11.52 15.07
CA ASN A 32 -7.06 10.40 14.56
C ASN A 32 -8.01 9.44 13.82
N LEU A 33 -8.01 9.53 12.49
CA LEU A 33 -8.91 8.75 11.64
C LEU A 33 -8.58 7.26 11.62
N ILE A 34 -7.33 6.87 11.88
CA ILE A 34 -6.95 5.46 12.01
C ILE A 34 -7.59 4.87 13.26
N SER A 35 -7.48 5.57 14.38
CA SER A 35 -8.07 5.15 15.66
C SER A 35 -9.59 5.05 15.57
N GLU A 36 -10.26 6.04 14.99
CA GLU A 36 -11.71 6.00 14.75
C GLU A 36 -12.11 4.82 13.85
N TRP A 37 -11.33 4.56 12.78
CA TRP A 37 -11.59 3.43 11.91
C TRP A 37 -11.42 2.10 12.65
N LEU A 38 -10.37 1.92 13.45
CA LEU A 38 -10.15 0.71 14.25
C LEU A 38 -11.28 0.48 15.27
N GLN A 39 -11.79 1.53 15.91
CA GLN A 39 -12.88 1.42 16.89
C GLN A 39 -14.20 0.91 16.28
N GLY A 40 -14.40 1.10 14.97
CA GLY A 40 -15.66 0.72 14.33
C GLY A 40 -15.88 -0.79 14.21
N ARG A 41 -14.83 -1.62 14.18
CA ARG A 41 -14.92 -3.10 14.08
C ARG A 41 -13.65 -3.78 14.63
N SER A 42 -13.81 -4.93 15.29
CA SER A 42 -12.70 -5.69 15.88
C SER A 42 -11.81 -6.44 14.87
N ASP A 43 -12.27 -6.68 13.65
CA ASP A 43 -11.52 -7.34 12.58
C ASP A 43 -10.73 -6.35 11.69
N ARG A 44 -10.50 -5.15 12.19
CA ARG A 44 -9.76 -4.09 11.51
C ARG A 44 -8.32 -4.03 12.02
N HIS A 45 -7.40 -3.93 11.07
CA HIS A 45 -5.98 -3.89 11.35
C HIS A 45 -5.33 -2.69 10.67
N TYR A 46 -4.53 -1.97 11.44
CA TYR A 46 -3.65 -0.92 10.95
C TYR A 46 -2.20 -1.37 11.09
N VAL A 47 -1.40 -1.17 10.05
CA VAL A 47 0.03 -1.48 10.03
C VAL A 47 0.80 -0.37 9.33
N TRP A 48 2.04 -0.14 9.74
CA TRP A 48 2.87 0.93 9.16
C TRP A 48 4.25 0.47 8.71
N ASN A 49 4.62 -0.79 8.93
CA ASN A 49 5.87 -1.38 8.43
C ASN A 49 5.63 -2.79 7.84
N ARG A 50 6.64 -3.31 7.13
CA ARG A 50 6.61 -4.62 6.47
C ARG A 50 6.49 -5.79 7.45
N SER A 51 7.08 -5.66 8.65
CA SER A 51 7.03 -6.72 9.66
C SER A 51 5.61 -6.93 10.17
N GLU A 52 4.94 -5.83 10.53
CA GLU A 52 3.54 -5.83 10.92
C GLU A 52 2.64 -6.34 9.80
N LEU A 53 2.84 -5.86 8.56
CA LEU A 53 2.11 -6.35 7.39
C LEU A 53 2.20 -7.87 7.26
N ASN A 54 3.41 -8.44 7.40
CA ASN A 54 3.63 -9.88 7.30
C ASN A 54 3.06 -10.68 8.47
N SER A 55 2.77 -10.03 9.59
CA SER A 55 2.26 -10.67 10.81
C SER A 55 0.73 -10.67 10.89
N LEU A 56 0.04 -10.04 9.93
CA LEU A 56 -1.41 -9.91 9.96
C LEU A 56 -2.15 -11.24 9.70
N PRO A 57 -3.28 -11.49 10.38
CA PRO A 57 -4.12 -12.67 10.16
C PRO A 57 -4.70 -12.69 8.74
N GLU A 58 -4.99 -13.87 8.19
CA GLU A 58 -5.42 -14.02 6.78
C GLU A 58 -6.71 -13.27 6.43
N SER A 59 -7.57 -13.02 7.41
CA SER A 59 -8.84 -12.32 7.26
C SER A 59 -8.84 -10.95 7.96
N GLY A 60 -9.92 -10.19 7.77
CA GLY A 60 -10.07 -8.85 8.34
C GLY A 60 -9.79 -7.72 7.35
N GLN A 61 -10.23 -6.52 7.72
CA GLN A 61 -9.99 -5.31 6.93
C GLN A 61 -8.62 -4.74 7.31
N VAL A 62 -7.85 -4.30 6.32
CA VAL A 62 -6.49 -3.80 6.52
C VAL A 62 -6.35 -2.40 5.93
N ILE A 63 -5.76 -1.50 6.72
CA ILE A 63 -5.15 -0.25 6.26
C ILE A 63 -3.64 -0.35 6.56
N GLY A 64 -2.81 -0.35 5.52
CA GLY A 64 -1.36 -0.33 5.63
C GLY A 64 -0.80 0.97 5.08
N LEU A 65 -0.22 1.81 5.94
CA LEU A 65 0.33 3.11 5.55
C LEU A 65 1.82 3.19 5.92
N PHE A 66 2.68 3.06 4.92
CA PHE A 66 4.10 2.81 5.13
C PHE A 66 5.00 4.04 5.02
N GLU A 67 4.43 5.21 4.70
CA GLU A 67 5.15 6.50 4.71
C GLU A 67 4.26 7.64 5.20
N PRO A 68 4.81 8.74 5.75
CA PRO A 68 4.04 9.92 6.11
C PRO A 68 3.33 10.55 4.90
N SER A 69 3.97 10.52 3.74
CA SER A 69 3.47 11.03 2.46
C SER A 69 3.54 9.91 1.42
N HIS A 70 4.10 10.15 0.24
CA HIS A 70 4.27 9.14 -0.79
C HIS A 70 5.21 8.02 -0.35
N MET A 71 4.97 6.80 -0.85
CA MET A 71 5.98 5.74 -0.85
C MET A 71 7.27 6.25 -1.51
N GLN A 72 8.41 5.76 -1.05
CA GLN A 72 9.68 6.02 -1.72
C GLN A 72 9.69 5.44 -3.14
N PHE A 73 10.56 5.97 -4.00
CA PHE A 73 10.83 5.33 -5.29
C PHE A 73 11.41 3.95 -5.08
N GLU A 74 11.12 2.99 -5.97
CA GLU A 74 11.62 1.62 -5.81
C GLU A 74 13.15 1.57 -5.84
N ALA A 75 13.78 2.49 -6.58
CA ALA A 75 15.24 2.64 -6.61
C ALA A 75 15.86 3.02 -5.25
N ASP A 76 15.14 3.78 -4.43
CA ASP A 76 15.65 4.31 -3.16
C ASP A 76 15.25 3.44 -1.96
N ARG A 77 14.19 2.62 -2.10
CA ARG A 77 13.57 1.83 -1.03
C ARG A 77 14.55 0.91 -0.28
N LEU A 78 15.59 0.40 -0.95
CA LEU A 78 16.56 -0.51 -0.31
C LEU A 78 17.54 0.19 0.63
N ALA A 79 17.73 1.50 0.48
CA ALA A 79 18.56 2.29 1.36
C ALA A 79 17.84 2.71 2.66
N ASP A 80 16.55 2.39 2.75
CA ASP A 80 15.69 2.79 3.85
C ASP A 80 15.66 1.74 4.97
N THR A 81 15.89 2.22 6.19
CA THR A 81 15.94 1.42 7.42
C THR A 81 14.54 1.11 7.98
N GLY A 82 13.50 1.82 7.54
CA GLY A 82 12.12 1.70 8.05
C GLY A 82 11.42 0.38 7.72
N GLY A 83 12.03 -0.48 6.91
CA GLY A 83 11.50 -1.81 6.61
C GLY A 83 10.14 -1.73 5.90
N LYS A 84 10.07 -1.00 4.79
CA LYS A 84 8.84 -0.82 4.00
C LYS A 84 8.63 -1.95 3.00
N PRO A 85 7.38 -2.37 2.74
CA PRO A 85 7.08 -3.35 1.69
C PRO A 85 7.27 -2.71 0.30
N SER A 86 7.80 -3.49 -0.63
CA SER A 86 7.76 -3.15 -2.06
C SER A 86 6.34 -3.18 -2.61
N LEU A 87 6.12 -2.56 -3.77
CA LEU A 87 4.87 -2.69 -4.52
C LEU A 87 4.51 -4.17 -4.75
N ALA A 88 5.52 -4.99 -5.05
CA ALA A 88 5.37 -6.43 -5.26
C ALA A 88 4.80 -7.14 -4.02
N GLU A 89 5.29 -6.78 -2.83
CA GLU A 89 4.86 -7.38 -1.58
C GLU A 89 3.46 -6.96 -1.20
N MET A 90 3.11 -5.68 -1.38
CA MET A 90 1.74 -5.19 -1.17
C MET A 90 0.75 -5.89 -2.11
N VAL A 91 1.11 -6.04 -3.38
CA VAL A 91 0.30 -6.76 -4.37
C VAL A 91 0.15 -8.24 -3.99
N ASN A 92 1.24 -8.92 -3.66
CA ASN A 92 1.19 -10.33 -3.24
C ASN A 92 0.37 -10.55 -1.96
N PHE A 93 0.53 -9.67 -0.98
CA PHE A 93 -0.28 -9.67 0.24
C PHE A 93 -1.77 -9.52 -0.07
N ALA A 94 -2.12 -8.55 -0.91
CA ALA A 94 -3.50 -8.30 -1.30
C ALA A 94 -4.11 -9.52 -1.98
N LEU A 95 -3.36 -10.07 -2.93
CA LEU A 95 -3.77 -11.18 -3.75
C LEU A 95 -3.93 -12.49 -2.99
N LYS A 96 -3.13 -12.74 -1.95
CA LYS A 96 -3.30 -13.89 -1.04
C LYS A 96 -4.62 -13.81 -0.28
N ARG A 97 -4.99 -12.62 0.23
CA ARG A 97 -6.28 -12.43 0.94
C ARG A 97 -7.50 -12.49 0.04
N LEU A 98 -7.34 -12.14 -1.23
CA LEU A 98 -8.43 -12.15 -2.21
C LEU A 98 -8.61 -13.53 -2.87
N GLU A 99 -7.68 -14.46 -2.66
CA GLU A 99 -7.80 -15.84 -3.12
C GLU A 99 -8.99 -16.54 -2.45
N GLY A 100 -9.74 -17.34 -3.20
CA GLY A 100 -10.92 -18.05 -2.69
C GLY A 100 -12.18 -17.18 -2.46
N THR A 101 -12.10 -15.86 -2.62
CA THR A 101 -13.29 -14.98 -2.59
C THR A 101 -14.17 -15.18 -3.82
N GLN A 102 -15.48 -14.88 -3.71
CA GLN A 102 -16.44 -14.98 -4.83
C GLN A 102 -16.21 -13.96 -5.96
N GLY A 103 -15.14 -13.18 -5.88
CA GLY A 103 -14.80 -12.11 -6.81
C GLY A 103 -14.12 -10.98 -6.06
N TYR A 104 -13.26 -10.24 -6.76
CA TYR A 104 -12.61 -9.07 -6.20
C TYR A 104 -12.33 -8.03 -7.27
N PHE A 105 -12.29 -6.78 -6.82
CA PHE A 105 -11.68 -5.67 -7.53
C PHE A 105 -10.38 -5.32 -6.81
N LEU A 106 -9.28 -5.23 -7.56
CA LEU A 106 -7.99 -4.79 -7.05
C LEU A 106 -7.44 -3.71 -7.99
N MET A 107 -7.26 -2.51 -7.45
CA MET A 107 -6.55 -1.42 -8.11
C MET A 107 -5.11 -1.40 -7.62
N VAL A 108 -4.17 -1.32 -8.56
CA VAL A 108 -2.73 -1.20 -8.30
C VAL A 108 -2.23 -0.01 -9.11
N GLU A 109 -1.52 0.91 -8.47
CA GLU A 109 -1.05 2.14 -9.10
C GLU A 109 0.47 2.27 -8.96
N GLY A 110 1.14 2.58 -10.07
CA GLY A 110 2.57 2.94 -10.09
C GLY A 110 2.79 4.45 -9.96
N GLY A 111 2.16 5.11 -8.99
CA GLY A 111 2.08 6.58 -8.93
C GLY A 111 3.43 7.32 -8.83
N ARG A 112 4.51 6.62 -8.47
CA ARG A 112 5.86 7.19 -8.46
C ARG A 112 6.48 7.39 -9.84
N ILE A 113 5.97 6.71 -10.88
CA ILE A 113 6.42 6.91 -12.27
C ILE A 113 6.17 8.36 -12.70
N ASP A 114 4.97 8.86 -12.43
CA ASP A 114 4.56 10.24 -12.75
C ASP A 114 5.41 11.26 -11.97
N HIS A 115 5.57 11.08 -10.67
CA HIS A 115 6.44 11.93 -9.86
C HIS A 115 7.88 11.99 -10.36
N ALA A 116 8.44 10.85 -10.80
CA ALA A 116 9.79 10.82 -11.36
C ALA A 116 9.87 11.57 -12.70
N HIS A 117 8.84 11.48 -13.55
CA HIS A 117 8.76 12.25 -14.78
C HIS A 117 8.64 13.75 -14.52
N HIS A 118 7.80 14.17 -13.57
CA HIS A 118 7.69 15.57 -13.15
C HIS A 118 9.02 16.14 -12.63
N ALA A 119 9.83 15.31 -11.96
CA ALA A 119 11.16 15.69 -11.50
C ALA A 119 12.26 15.60 -12.58
N GLY A 120 11.93 15.21 -13.83
CA GLY A 120 12.91 14.98 -14.89
C GLY A 120 13.87 13.81 -14.63
N ASN A 121 13.53 12.89 -13.72
CA ASN A 121 14.40 11.80 -13.29
C ASN A 121 14.02 10.49 -14.01
N ALA A 122 14.57 10.31 -15.21
CA ALA A 122 14.31 9.13 -16.04
C ALA A 122 14.73 7.81 -15.37
N TYR A 123 15.80 7.80 -14.56
CA TYR A 123 16.24 6.60 -13.86
C TYR A 123 15.16 6.08 -12.91
N ARG A 124 14.64 6.94 -12.04
CA ARG A 124 13.55 6.58 -11.12
C ARG A 124 12.26 6.22 -11.88
N ALA A 125 11.92 6.95 -12.93
CA ALA A 125 10.71 6.68 -13.72
C ALA A 125 10.74 5.27 -14.35
N LEU A 126 11.88 4.89 -14.96
CA LEU A 126 12.03 3.58 -15.59
C LEU A 126 12.09 2.45 -14.56
N VAL A 127 12.78 2.63 -13.44
CA VAL A 127 12.85 1.62 -12.37
C VAL A 127 11.47 1.36 -11.77
N ASP A 128 10.70 2.40 -11.45
CA ASP A 128 9.31 2.26 -10.98
C ASP A 128 8.39 1.67 -12.05
N THR A 129 8.62 1.94 -13.34
CA THR A 129 7.87 1.30 -14.44
C THR A 129 8.14 -0.20 -14.52
N VAL A 130 9.39 -0.62 -14.36
CA VAL A 130 9.76 -2.05 -14.29
C VAL A 130 9.16 -2.71 -13.05
N ALA A 131 9.15 -2.00 -11.91
CA ALA A 131 8.47 -2.46 -10.70
C ALA A 131 6.97 -2.67 -10.93
N PHE A 132 6.28 -1.76 -11.60
CA PHE A 132 4.87 -1.94 -11.92
C PHE A 132 4.62 -3.07 -12.93
N SER A 133 5.42 -3.14 -14.01
CA SER A 133 5.23 -4.06 -15.14
C SER A 133 5.49 -5.52 -14.77
N GLU A 134 6.66 -5.84 -14.23
CA GLU A 134 7.03 -7.23 -13.91
C GLU A 134 6.11 -7.87 -12.89
N ARG A 135 5.45 -7.07 -12.04
CA ARG A 135 4.61 -7.60 -10.97
C ARG A 135 3.12 -7.63 -11.33
N SER A 136 2.72 -6.96 -12.41
CA SER A 136 1.41 -7.12 -13.03
C SER A 136 1.39 -8.31 -14.02
N LYS A 137 2.48 -8.53 -14.77
CA LYS A 137 2.57 -9.54 -15.85
C LYS A 137 2.13 -10.98 -15.51
N PRO A 138 2.52 -11.62 -14.39
CA PRO A 138 2.25 -13.05 -14.17
C PRO A 138 0.78 -13.38 -13.92
N ARG A 139 -0.07 -12.36 -13.68
CA ARG A 139 -1.41 -12.55 -13.14
C ARG A 139 -2.54 -12.12 -14.07
N TRP A 140 -2.31 -11.15 -14.96
CA TRP A 140 -3.26 -10.82 -16.03
C TRP A 140 -3.48 -11.98 -17.01
N THR A 141 -2.45 -12.80 -17.25
CA THR A 141 -2.51 -13.99 -18.10
C THR A 141 -3.30 -15.17 -17.50
N ARG A 142 -3.63 -15.15 -16.20
CA ARG A 142 -4.30 -16.27 -15.51
C ARG A 142 -5.83 -16.13 -15.35
N ARG A 143 -6.47 -15.07 -15.87
CA ARG A 143 -7.93 -14.86 -15.79
C ARG A 143 -8.63 -14.59 -17.13
N ILE A 144 -8.29 -15.34 -18.17
CA ILE A 144 -9.23 -15.62 -19.27
C ILE A 144 -9.79 -17.02 -19.02
N ARG A 145 -10.84 -17.13 -18.18
CA ARG A 145 -11.70 -18.32 -18.16
C ARG A 145 -12.83 -18.07 -19.15
N THR A 146 -12.75 -18.77 -20.27
CA THR A 146 -13.80 -18.92 -21.27
C THR A 146 -15.16 -19.10 -20.59
N ILE A 147 -16.08 -18.17 -20.83
CA ILE A 147 -17.51 -18.41 -20.65
C ILE A 147 -17.88 -19.44 -21.71
N ARG A 148 -17.92 -20.73 -21.34
CA ARG A 148 -18.73 -21.70 -22.07
C ARG A 148 -20.10 -21.66 -21.42
N SER A 149 -21.13 -21.23 -22.17
CA SER A 149 -22.50 -21.39 -21.71
C SER A 149 -22.76 -22.88 -21.50
N LEU A 150 -23.35 -23.19 -20.34
CA LEU A 150 -24.21 -24.35 -20.22
C LEU A 150 -25.61 -23.82 -20.47
N LEU A 151 -26.06 -24.09 -21.69
CA LEU A 151 -27.41 -24.23 -22.25
C LEU A 151 -27.30 -23.91 -23.75
#